data_AF-A0A8T4LZI0-F1
#
_entry.id   AF-A0A8T4LZI0-F1
#
_cell.length_a   1.000
_cell.length_b   1.000
_cell.length_c   1.000
_cell.angle_alpha   90.00
_cell.angle_beta   90.00
_cell.angle_gamma   90.00
#
_symmetry.space_group_name_H-M   'P 1'
#
loop_
_entity.id
_entity.type
_entity.pdbx_description
1 polymer ?
#
loop_
_entity_poly.entity_id
_entity_poly.type
_entity_poly.pdbx_seq_one_letter_code
_entity_poly.pdbx_strand_id
1 'polypeptide(L)' 'MKILQEKSRSYKGTNYYKFKVNIPEVVLKQAKLKAGDELEVEVKDGKIILSKI' A
#
# COMPACT_ATOMS: atom_id res chain seq x y z
N MET A 1 2.55 -0.73 12.82
CA MET A 1 2.69 -1.09 11.38
C MET A 1 4.13 -0.85 10.96
N LYS A 2 4.65 -1.60 9.98
CA LYS A 2 5.97 -1.37 9.37
C LYS A 2 5.85 -1.41 7.86
N ILE A 3 6.70 -0.66 7.17
CA ILE A 3 6.86 -0.79 5.73
C ILE A 3 7.75 -2.01 5.49
N LEU A 4 7.22 -3.00 4.78
CA LEU A 4 7.92 -4.20 4.36
C LEU A 4 8.45 -3.96 2.94
N GLN A 5 9.76 -4.14 2.76
CA GLN A 5 10.39 -4.10 1.45
C GLN A 5 10.66 -5.53 0.97
N GLU A 6 10.17 -5.85 -0.21
CA GLU A 6 10.40 -7.15 -0.84
C GLU A 6 11.03 -6.95 -2.22
N LYS A 7 12.06 -7.74 -2.53
CA LYS A 7 12.66 -7.73 -3.86
C LYS A 7 11.65 -8.28 -4.85
N SER A 8 11.29 -7.48 -5.85
CA SER A 8 10.31 -7.87 -6.86
C SER A 8 10.96 -8.60 -8.03
N ARG A 9 12.02 -8.01 -8.61
CA ARG A 9 12.74 -8.58 -9.76
C ARG A 9 14.09 -7.90 -9.93
N SER A 10 14.99 -8.58 -10.61
CA SER A 10 16.22 -7.98 -11.14
C SER A 10 16.14 -7.96 -12.65
N TYR A 11 16.47 -6.83 -13.28
CA TYR A 11 16.52 -6.73 -14.74
C TYR A 11 17.66 -5.80 -15.16
N LYS A 12 18.55 -6.31 -16.02
CA LYS A 12 19.76 -5.60 -16.51
C LYS A 12 20.59 -4.94 -15.39
N GLY A 13 20.79 -5.64 -14.27
CA GLY A 13 21.54 -5.14 -13.11
C GLY A 13 20.73 -4.24 -12.16
N THR A 14 19.53 -3.80 -12.54
CA THR A 14 18.66 -2.99 -11.68
C THR A 14 17.76 -3.89 -10.83
N ASN A 15 17.77 -3.67 -9.51
CA ASN A 15 16.89 -4.34 -8.57
C ASN A 15 15.62 -3.50 -8.33
N TYR A 16 14.47 -4.11 -8.57
CA TYR A 16 13.17 -3.51 -8.32
C TYR A 16 12.61 -4.06 -7.01
N TYR A 17 12.02 -3.17 -6.21
CA TYR A 17 11.44 -3.51 -4.92
C TYR A 17 9.96 -3.16 -4.91
N LYS A 18 9.20 -3.93 -4.15
CA LYS A 18 7.82 -3.63 -3.78
C LYS A 18 7.80 -3.28 -2.29
N PHE A 19 7.00 -2.28 -1.96
CA PHE A 19 6.74 -1.90 -0.58
C PHE A 19 5.32 -2.31 -0.21
N LYS A 20 5.16 -2.93 0.96
CA LYS A 20 3.87 -3.37 1.50
C LYS A 20 3.69 -2.84 2.91
N VAL A 21 2.47 -2.49 3.25
CA VAL A 21 2.04 -2.17 4.62
C VAL A 21 0.89 -3.08 4.99
N ASN A 22 0.95 -3.67 6.18
CA ASN A 22 -0.14 -4.48 6.69
C ASN A 22 -1.13 -3.56 7.40
N ILE A 23 -2.31 -3.37 6.80
CA ILE A 23 -3.41 -2.61 7.41
C ILE A 23 -4.19 -3.57 8.31
N PRO A 24 -4.36 -3.27 9.62
CA PRO A 24 -5.15 -4.10 10.51
C PRO A 24 -6.60 -4.23 10.03
N GLU A 25 -7.20 -5.42 10.23
CA GLU A 25 -8.57 -5.71 9.79
C GLU A 25 -9.60 -4.73 10.38
N VAL A 26 -9.42 -4.30 11.62
CA VAL A 26 -10.29 -3.33 12.30
C VAL A 26 -10.35 -2.00 11.52
N VAL A 27 -9.21 -1.53 11.00
CA VAL A 27 -9.13 -0.28 10.23
C VAL A 27 -9.84 -0.43 8.88
N LEU A 28 -9.65 -1.56 8.19
CA LEU A 28 -10.35 -1.84 6.93
C LEU A 28 -11.86 -1.87 7.12
N LYS A 29 -12.35 -2.52 8.20
CA LYS A 29 -13.78 -2.57 8.53
C LYS A 29 -14.36 -1.18 8.81
N GLN A 30 -13.66 -0.36 9.59
CA GLN A 30 -14.08 1.02 9.87
C GLN A 30 -14.12 1.88 8.60
N ALA A 31 -13.17 1.68 7.68
CA ALA A 31 -13.13 2.34 6.39
C ALA A 31 -14.09 1.73 5.34
N LYS A 32 -14.80 0.65 5.68
CA LYS A 32 -15.68 -0.12 4.77
C LYS A 32 -14.98 -0.58 3.49
N LEU A 33 -13.69 -0.91 3.61
CA LEU A 33 -12.86 -1.43 2.51
C LEU A 33 -12.80 -2.96 2.58
N LYS A 34 -12.75 -3.59 1.40
CA LYS A 34 -12.56 -5.03 1.25
C LYS A 34 -11.49 -5.33 0.20
N ALA A 35 -11.01 -6.58 0.19
CA ALA A 35 -10.09 -7.04 -0.85
C ALA A 35 -10.74 -6.90 -2.24
N GLY A 36 -9.98 -6.35 -3.19
CA GLY A 36 -10.44 -6.10 -4.56
C GLY A 36 -11.12 -4.74 -4.76
N ASP A 37 -11.36 -3.96 -3.71
CA ASP A 37 -11.76 -2.56 -3.89
C ASP A 37 -10.62 -1.76 -4.54
N GLU A 38 -10.97 -0.94 -5.53
CA GLU A 38 -10.04 0.03 -6.12
C GLU A 38 -9.93 1.25 -5.21
N LEU A 39 -8.71 1.76 -5.06
CA LEU A 39 -8.40 2.88 -4.19
C LEU A 39 -7.66 3.96 -4.96
N GLU A 40 -8.04 5.20 -4.70
CA GLU A 40 -7.26 6.37 -5.08
C GLU A 40 -6.22 6.65 -3.98
N VAL A 41 -5.03 7.07 -4.42
CA VAL A 41 -3.88 7.29 -3.52
C VAL A 41 -3.36 8.69 -3.72
N GLU A 42 -3.37 9.47 -2.64
CA GLU A 42 -2.81 10.82 -2.61
C GLU A 42 -1.69 10.94 -1.57
N VAL A 43 -0.71 11.81 -1.84
CA VAL A 43 0.32 12.20 -0.88
C VAL A 43 0.13 13.67 -0.53
N LYS A 44 -0.26 13.94 0.72
CA LYS A 44 -0.53 15.30 1.21
C LYS A 44 -0.01 15.47 2.63
N ASP A 45 0.70 16.56 2.89
CA ASP A 45 1.25 16.92 4.21
C ASP A 45 2.04 15.78 4.89
N GLY A 46 2.85 15.06 4.10
CA GLY A 46 3.65 13.92 4.57
C GLY A 46 2.85 12.65 4.89
N LYS A 47 1.57 12.59 4.50
CA LYS A 47 0.67 11.45 4.70
C LYS A 47 0.30 10.81 3.37
N ILE A 48 0.20 9.47 3.38
CA ILE A 48 -0.44 8.72 2.29
C ILE A 48 -1.91 8.58 2.67
N ILE A 49 -2.80 9.11 1.84
CA ILE A 49 -4.24 9.04 2.01
C ILE A 49 -4.78 8.04 0.99
N LEU A 50 -5.55 7.06 1.47
CA LEU A 50 -6.24 6.08 0.65
C LEU A 50 -7.74 6.36 0.71
N SER A 51 -8.36 6.56 -0.44
CA SER A 51 -9.80 6.77 -0.60
C SER A 51 -10.39 5.74 -1.54
N LYS A 52 -11.67 5.43 -1.35
CA LYS A 52 -12.41 4.57 -2.28
C LYS A 52 -12.75 5.36 -3.54
N ILE A 53 -12.56 4.73 -4.70
CA ILE A 53 -13.03 5.22 -6.00
C ILE A 53 -14.54 5.00 -6.12
#